data_AF-A0A7C4QND1-F1
#
_entry.id   AF-A0A7C4QND1-F1
#
_cell.length_a   1.000
_cell.length_b   1.000
_cell.length_c   1.000
_cell.angle_alpha   90.00
_cell.angle_beta   90.00
_cell.angle_gamma   90.00
#
_symmetry.space_group_name_H-M   'P 1'
#
loop_
_entity.id
_entity.type
_entity.pdbx_description
1 polymer ?
#
loop_
_entity_poly.entity_id
_entity_poly.type
_entity_poly.pdbx_seq_one_letter_code
_entity_poly.pdbx_strand_id
1 'polypeptide(L)'
;MWADDWTAACDDLVRELLAEAGLTAPPVDAVALARHFDWPVVWDAGLLERGRLHRLAGRPALFIRPEDRPERVHWAVAHEVGEAQLWRVCDRLGCDPDDLAPRQRETLACQFAQRLLLPTSWFHAARNECGDDLLGLKQRFCTASHELIAWRWLDLPQPQIVSIFDGASLARRRCNFALRPPPLSAKEIACVETARRLQRTARRASTTAWAIHEPAWKREIVRTIVHTAEQQDHSASA
;
A
#
# COMPACT_ATOMS: atom_id res chain seq x y z
N MET A 1 6.70 0.47 -21.44
CA MET A 1 5.38 0.97 -21.86
C MET A 1 4.33 -0.05 -21.41
N TRP A 2 4.17 -0.28 -20.09
CA TRP A 2 3.25 -1.31 -19.54
C TRP A 2 2.85 -1.07 -18.06
N ALA A 3 3.68 -0.42 -17.23
CA ALA A 3 3.43 -0.34 -15.78
C ALA A 3 2.17 0.48 -15.41
N ASP A 4 1.86 1.51 -16.19
CA ASP A 4 0.70 2.37 -15.96
C ASP A 4 -0.60 1.67 -16.41
N ASP A 5 -0.54 0.85 -17.46
CA ASP A 5 -1.69 0.08 -17.95
C ASP A 5 -2.11 -1.00 -16.94
N TRP A 6 -1.14 -1.73 -16.36
CA TRP A 6 -1.39 -2.68 -15.27
C TRP A 6 -1.95 -2.00 -14.01
N THR A 7 -1.48 -0.79 -13.72
CA THR A 7 -2.02 0.04 -12.63
C THR A 7 -3.48 0.35 -12.85
N ALA A 8 -3.83 0.91 -13.99
CA ALA A 8 -5.20 1.29 -14.33
C ALA A 8 -6.13 0.06 -14.34
N ALA A 9 -5.68 -1.04 -14.94
CA ALA A 9 -6.45 -2.29 -14.97
C ALA A 9 -6.74 -2.84 -13.56
N CYS A 10 -5.75 -2.80 -12.66
CA CYS A 10 -5.97 -3.15 -11.25
C CYS A 10 -6.97 -2.21 -10.57
N ASP A 11 -6.82 -0.90 -10.75
CA ASP A 11 -7.71 0.10 -10.13
C ASP A 11 -9.16 -0.06 -10.59
N ASP A 12 -9.39 -0.29 -11.88
CA ASP A 12 -10.73 -0.54 -12.41
C ASP A 12 -11.32 -1.84 -11.87
N LEU A 13 -10.50 -2.90 -11.72
CA LEU A 13 -11.00 -4.19 -11.22
C LEU A 13 -11.38 -4.10 -9.76
N VAL A 14 -10.54 -3.43 -8.96
CA VAL A 14 -10.83 -3.15 -7.56
C VAL A 14 -12.12 -2.35 -7.44
N ARG A 15 -12.31 -1.30 -8.24
CA ARG A 15 -13.53 -0.50 -8.23
C ARG A 15 -14.78 -1.33 -8.52
N GLU A 16 -14.72 -2.23 -9.50
CA GLU A 16 -15.82 -3.14 -9.83
C GLU A 16 -16.12 -4.11 -8.69
N LEU A 17 -15.11 -4.78 -8.13
CA LEU A 17 -15.31 -5.74 -7.04
C LEU A 17 -15.88 -5.08 -5.79
N LEU A 18 -15.43 -3.87 -5.46
CA LEU A 18 -15.96 -3.11 -4.34
C LEU A 18 -17.42 -2.70 -4.59
N ALA A 19 -17.75 -2.26 -5.81
CA ALA A 19 -19.11 -1.92 -6.18
C ALA A 19 -20.05 -3.14 -6.16
N GLU A 20 -19.61 -4.27 -6.68
CA GLU A 20 -20.35 -5.55 -6.66
C GLU A 20 -20.60 -6.02 -5.23
N ALA A 21 -19.61 -5.87 -4.35
CA ALA A 21 -19.74 -6.15 -2.92
C ALA A 21 -20.52 -5.09 -2.12
N GLY A 22 -21.01 -4.03 -2.77
CA GLY A 22 -21.72 -2.93 -2.11
C GLY A 22 -20.87 -2.09 -1.15
N LEU A 23 -19.54 -2.16 -1.26
CA LEU A 23 -18.60 -1.41 -0.43
C LEU A 23 -18.36 -0.02 -1.05
N THR A 24 -18.82 1.01 -0.35
CA THR A 24 -18.75 2.41 -0.83
C THR A 24 -17.75 3.28 -0.09
N ALA A 25 -17.14 2.77 0.98
CA ALA A 25 -16.20 3.50 1.82
C ALA A 25 -15.20 2.57 2.51
N PRO A 26 -14.02 3.08 2.92
CA PRO A 26 -13.08 2.32 3.74
C PRO A 26 -13.59 2.13 5.17
N PRO A 27 -13.04 1.15 5.92
CA PRO A 27 -11.96 0.24 5.52
C PRO A 27 -12.48 -0.96 4.70
N VAL A 28 -11.63 -1.51 3.84
CA VAL A 28 -11.94 -2.77 3.14
C VAL A 28 -11.57 -3.95 4.04
N ASP A 29 -12.57 -4.71 4.48
CA ASP A 29 -12.38 -6.02 5.08
C ASP A 29 -12.20 -7.07 3.97
N ALA A 30 -10.96 -7.41 3.66
CA ALA A 30 -10.64 -8.40 2.62
C ALA A 30 -11.21 -9.81 2.92
N VAL A 31 -11.40 -10.18 4.19
CA VAL A 31 -11.97 -11.49 4.57
C VAL A 31 -13.47 -11.50 4.26
N ALA A 32 -14.18 -10.45 4.65
CA ALA A 32 -15.59 -10.29 4.34
C ALA A 32 -15.83 -10.20 2.83
N LEU A 33 -14.96 -9.49 2.11
CA LEU A 33 -14.98 -9.42 0.64
C LEU A 33 -14.81 -10.81 0.01
N ALA A 34 -13.82 -11.59 0.42
CA ALA A 34 -13.62 -12.94 -0.12
C ALA A 34 -14.85 -13.84 0.10
N ARG A 35 -15.48 -13.74 1.28
CA ARG A 35 -16.73 -14.45 1.58
C ARG A 35 -17.90 -14.01 0.70
N HIS A 36 -18.00 -12.72 0.39
CA HIS A 36 -19.04 -12.20 -0.51
C HIS A 36 -18.99 -12.89 -1.89
N PHE A 37 -17.78 -13.20 -2.38
CA PHE A 37 -17.55 -13.88 -3.65
C PHE A 37 -17.51 -15.41 -3.58
N ASP A 38 -17.97 -16.00 -2.47
CA ASP A 38 -17.90 -17.44 -2.22
C ASP A 38 -16.47 -18.02 -2.37
N TRP A 39 -15.44 -17.26 -1.98
CA TRP A 39 -14.06 -17.74 -1.89
C TRP A 39 -13.76 -18.10 -0.43
N PRO A 40 -13.78 -19.39 -0.06
CA PRO A 40 -13.55 -19.79 1.32
C PRO A 40 -12.18 -19.34 1.80
N VAL A 41 -12.13 -18.65 2.94
CA VAL A 41 -10.89 -18.33 3.65
C VAL A 41 -10.64 -19.44 4.67
N VAL A 42 -9.64 -20.27 4.41
CA VAL A 42 -9.26 -21.42 5.24
C VAL A 42 -8.04 -21.04 6.06
N TRP A 43 -8.14 -21.12 7.38
CA TRP A 43 -7.01 -20.85 8.27
C TRP A 43 -6.12 -22.08 8.38
N ASP A 44 -4.84 -21.93 8.03
CA ASP A 44 -3.87 -23.03 8.06
C ASP A 44 -2.55 -22.56 8.69
N ALA A 45 -2.32 -22.99 9.93
CA ALA A 45 -1.10 -22.68 10.67
C ALA A 45 0.14 -23.43 10.14
N GLY A 46 -0.04 -24.48 9.34
CA GLY A 46 1.04 -25.27 8.74
C GLY A 46 1.63 -24.64 7.47
N LEU A 47 1.06 -23.55 6.95
CA LEU A 47 1.59 -22.86 5.79
C LEU A 47 2.97 -22.25 6.05
N LEU A 48 3.90 -22.49 5.12
CA LEU A 48 5.20 -21.83 5.11
C LEU A 48 5.07 -20.35 4.73
N GLU A 49 4.21 -20.07 3.75
CA GLU A 49 3.89 -18.73 3.24
C GLU A 49 2.74 -18.09 4.04
N ARG A 50 2.48 -16.80 3.82
CA ARG A 50 1.38 -16.10 4.52
C ARG A 50 0.00 -16.47 4.00
N GLY A 51 -0.08 -16.78 2.73
CA GLY A 51 -1.30 -17.12 2.04
C GLY A 51 -0.99 -17.97 0.82
N ARG A 52 -1.99 -18.71 0.35
CA ARG A 52 -1.92 -19.47 -0.88
C ARG A 52 -3.30 -19.67 -1.48
N LEU A 53 -3.43 -19.34 -2.76
CA LEU A 53 -4.58 -19.66 -3.57
C LEU A 53 -4.55 -21.14 -3.98
N HIS A 54 -5.65 -21.83 -3.70
CA HIS A 54 -5.92 -23.18 -4.20
C HIS A 54 -7.25 -23.22 -4.95
N ARG A 55 -7.45 -24.25 -5.78
CA ARG A 55 -8.74 -24.55 -6.39
C ARG A 55 -9.32 -25.82 -5.76
N LEU A 56 -10.49 -25.69 -5.14
CA LEU A 56 -11.26 -26.80 -4.58
C LEU A 56 -12.50 -27.00 -5.47
N ALA A 57 -12.63 -28.17 -6.10
CA ALA A 57 -13.69 -28.46 -7.07
C ALA A 57 -13.83 -27.37 -8.16
N GLY A 58 -12.69 -26.85 -8.64
CA GLY A 58 -12.62 -25.80 -9.67
C GLY A 58 -12.82 -24.36 -9.15
N ARG A 59 -13.26 -24.17 -7.90
CA ARG A 59 -13.52 -22.86 -7.29
C ARG A 59 -12.30 -22.36 -6.49
N PRO A 60 -12.03 -21.03 -6.49
CA PRO A 60 -10.99 -20.45 -5.64
C PRO A 60 -11.24 -20.71 -4.15
N ALA A 61 -10.18 -21.05 -3.41
CA ALA A 61 -10.14 -21.11 -1.96
C ALA A 61 -8.81 -20.50 -1.48
N LEU A 62 -8.88 -19.62 -0.49
CA LEU A 62 -7.74 -18.84 0.00
C LEU A 62 -7.27 -19.46 1.33
N PHE A 63 -6.12 -20.10 1.32
CA PHE A 63 -5.51 -20.62 2.54
C PHE A 63 -4.65 -19.54 3.15
N ILE A 64 -4.87 -19.20 4.42
CA ILE A 64 -4.21 -18.08 5.08
C ILE A 64 -3.59 -18.56 6.39
N ARG A 65 -2.31 -18.21 6.59
CA ARG A 65 -1.65 -18.44 7.86
C ARG A 65 -2.15 -17.45 8.90
N PRO A 66 -2.52 -17.89 10.11
CA PRO A 66 -2.83 -16.97 11.20
C PRO A 66 -1.67 -16.00 11.45
N GLU A 67 -1.98 -14.71 11.63
CA GLU A 67 -1.01 -13.67 11.93
C GLU A 67 -1.52 -12.81 13.10
N ASP A 68 -0.62 -12.40 14.00
CA ASP A 68 -0.99 -11.63 15.19
C ASP A 68 -1.49 -10.21 14.86
N ARG A 69 -1.11 -9.71 13.69
CA ARG A 69 -1.48 -8.37 13.22
C ARG A 69 -2.63 -8.45 12.21
N PRO A 70 -3.79 -7.82 12.49
CA PRO A 70 -4.92 -7.82 11.57
C PRO A 70 -4.56 -7.33 10.16
N GLU A 71 -3.67 -6.34 10.03
CA GLU A 71 -3.29 -5.83 8.71
C GLU A 71 -2.54 -6.86 7.85
N ARG A 72 -1.82 -7.79 8.49
CA ARG A 72 -1.12 -8.86 7.77
C ARG A 72 -2.09 -9.92 7.26
N VAL A 73 -3.14 -10.20 8.03
CA VAL A 73 -4.25 -11.06 7.60
C VAL A 73 -4.94 -10.45 6.39
N HIS A 74 -5.34 -9.18 6.47
CA HIS A 74 -5.99 -8.50 5.34
C HIS A 74 -5.07 -8.38 4.13
N TRP A 75 -3.77 -8.15 4.33
CA TRP A 75 -2.79 -8.19 3.25
C TRP A 75 -2.73 -9.56 2.56
N ALA A 76 -2.60 -10.64 3.34
CA ALA A 76 -2.53 -11.99 2.78
C ALA A 76 -3.81 -12.32 1.99
N VAL A 77 -4.98 -12.02 2.54
CA VAL A 77 -6.25 -12.27 1.85
C VAL A 77 -6.37 -11.42 0.58
N ALA A 78 -6.06 -10.12 0.65
CA ALA A 78 -6.12 -9.23 -0.51
C ALA A 78 -5.13 -9.66 -1.61
N HIS A 79 -3.97 -10.20 -1.23
CA HIS A 79 -3.00 -10.79 -2.14
C HIS A 79 -3.57 -12.01 -2.87
N GLU A 80 -4.12 -12.98 -2.14
CA GLU A 80 -4.70 -14.17 -2.75
C GLU A 80 -5.96 -13.86 -3.59
N VAL A 81 -6.73 -12.84 -3.20
CA VAL A 81 -7.80 -12.29 -4.06
C VAL A 81 -7.21 -11.75 -5.36
N GLY A 82 -6.11 -10.98 -5.29
CA GLY A 82 -5.40 -10.50 -6.47
C GLY A 82 -4.96 -11.64 -7.40
N GLU A 83 -4.32 -12.68 -6.85
CA GLU A 83 -3.94 -13.89 -7.60
C GLU A 83 -5.17 -14.55 -8.28
N ALA A 84 -6.29 -14.67 -7.56
CA ALA A 84 -7.51 -15.27 -8.11
C ALA A 84 -8.15 -14.44 -9.24
N GLN A 85 -7.85 -13.13 -9.27
CA GLN A 85 -8.41 -12.17 -10.22
C GLN A 85 -7.44 -11.80 -11.36
N LEU A 86 -6.21 -12.32 -11.37
CA LEU A 86 -5.20 -11.99 -12.40
C LEU A 86 -5.73 -12.18 -13.82
N TRP A 87 -6.50 -13.23 -14.07
CA TRP A 87 -7.05 -13.49 -15.40
C TRP A 87 -7.93 -12.34 -15.92
N ARG A 88 -8.71 -11.65 -15.05
CA ARG A 88 -9.51 -10.47 -15.45
C ARG A 88 -8.64 -9.26 -15.73
N VAL A 89 -7.53 -9.10 -15.00
CA VAL A 89 -6.56 -8.03 -15.26
C VAL A 89 -5.90 -8.26 -16.63
N CYS A 90 -5.48 -9.49 -16.90
CA CYS A 90 -4.88 -9.88 -18.18
C CYS A 90 -5.85 -9.75 -19.36
N ASP A 91 -7.10 -10.20 -19.20
CA ASP A 91 -8.15 -10.11 -20.21
C ASP A 91 -8.34 -8.66 -20.69
N ARG A 92 -8.36 -7.69 -19.77
CA ARG A 92 -8.46 -6.26 -20.10
C ARG A 92 -7.28 -5.70 -20.88
N LEU A 93 -6.10 -6.30 -20.71
CA LEU A 93 -4.88 -5.89 -21.38
C LEU A 93 -4.60 -6.72 -22.62
N GLY A 94 -5.48 -7.66 -22.97
CA GLY A 94 -5.35 -8.53 -24.14
C GLY A 94 -4.17 -9.48 -24.06
N CYS A 95 -3.79 -9.93 -22.86
CA CYS A 95 -2.74 -10.92 -22.67
C CYS A 95 -3.23 -12.17 -21.93
N ASP A 96 -2.49 -13.27 -22.03
CA ASP A 96 -2.80 -14.50 -21.32
C ASP A 96 -2.14 -14.49 -19.92
N PRO A 97 -2.86 -14.79 -18.82
CA PRO A 97 -2.24 -14.96 -17.49
C PRO A 97 -1.17 -16.06 -17.42
N ASP A 98 -1.19 -17.04 -18.32
CA ASP A 98 -0.18 -18.12 -18.38
C ASP A 98 1.12 -17.65 -19.04
N ASP A 99 1.10 -16.53 -19.78
CA ASP A 99 2.30 -15.89 -20.33
C ASP A 99 3.06 -15.06 -19.29
N LEU A 100 2.46 -14.81 -18.11
CA LEU A 100 3.10 -14.03 -17.07
C LEU A 100 4.16 -14.85 -16.34
N ALA A 101 5.40 -14.34 -16.31
CA ALA A 101 6.45 -14.92 -15.48
C ALA A 101 6.05 -14.88 -14.00
N PRO A 102 6.49 -15.84 -13.15
CA PRO A 102 6.10 -15.89 -11.74
C PRO A 102 6.32 -14.59 -10.97
N ARG A 103 7.43 -13.88 -11.26
CA ARG A 103 7.72 -12.57 -10.66
C ARG A 103 6.74 -11.47 -11.08
N GLN A 104 6.25 -11.51 -12.31
CA GLN A 104 5.25 -10.55 -12.80
C GLN A 104 3.91 -10.79 -12.12
N ARG A 105 3.49 -12.07 -11.99
CA ARG A 105 2.27 -12.46 -11.27
C ARG A 105 2.27 -11.96 -9.82
N GLU A 106 3.32 -12.28 -9.07
CA GLU A 106 3.51 -11.79 -7.70
C GLU A 106 3.47 -10.26 -7.62
N THR A 107 4.12 -9.57 -8.58
CA THR A 107 4.12 -8.10 -8.62
C THR A 107 2.70 -7.56 -8.82
N LEU A 108 1.93 -8.17 -9.73
CA LEU A 108 0.54 -7.78 -10.02
C LEU A 108 -0.39 -8.10 -8.86
N ALA A 109 -0.27 -9.26 -8.23
CA ALA A 109 -1.06 -9.61 -7.04
C ALA A 109 -0.76 -8.67 -5.87
N CYS A 110 0.52 -8.34 -5.63
CA CYS A 110 0.92 -7.31 -4.68
C CYS A 110 0.33 -5.94 -5.05
N GLN A 111 0.35 -5.56 -6.32
CA GLN A 111 -0.16 -4.27 -6.80
C GLN A 111 -1.69 -4.16 -6.63
N PHE A 112 -2.38 -5.26 -6.92
CA PHE A 112 -3.80 -5.42 -6.73
C PHE A 112 -4.18 -5.32 -5.25
N ALA A 113 -3.50 -6.07 -4.37
CA ALA A 113 -3.74 -6.06 -2.93
C ALA A 113 -3.60 -4.65 -2.33
N GLN A 114 -2.59 -3.90 -2.77
CA GLN A 114 -2.39 -2.50 -2.36
C GLN A 114 -3.59 -1.62 -2.72
N ARG A 115 -4.12 -1.78 -3.94
CA ARG A 115 -5.28 -1.02 -4.44
C ARG A 115 -6.57 -1.49 -3.80
N LEU A 116 -6.71 -2.78 -3.49
CA LEU A 116 -7.89 -3.28 -2.81
C LEU A 116 -8.00 -2.75 -1.38
N LEU A 117 -6.90 -2.74 -0.62
CA LEU A 117 -6.90 -2.24 0.76
C LEU A 117 -6.88 -0.70 0.85
N LEU A 118 -6.34 -0.03 -0.18
CA LEU A 118 -6.37 1.42 -0.35
C LEU A 118 -6.81 1.81 -1.77
N PRO A 119 -8.12 1.76 -2.05
CA PRO A 119 -8.66 2.13 -3.36
C PRO A 119 -8.26 3.55 -3.73
N THR A 120 -7.76 3.74 -4.95
CA THR A 120 -7.15 5.00 -5.38
C THR A 120 -8.05 6.21 -5.12
N SER A 121 -9.31 6.17 -5.57
CA SER A 121 -10.26 7.27 -5.37
C SER A 121 -10.52 7.57 -3.89
N TRP A 122 -10.69 6.54 -3.06
CA TRP A 122 -10.93 6.70 -1.61
C TRP A 122 -9.70 7.25 -0.91
N PHE A 123 -8.50 6.79 -1.27
CA PHE A 123 -7.25 7.28 -0.72
C PHE A 123 -7.02 8.75 -1.07
N HIS A 124 -7.24 9.15 -2.33
CA HIS A 124 -7.14 10.55 -2.75
C HIS A 124 -8.10 11.45 -1.98
N ALA A 125 -9.37 11.06 -1.84
CA ALA A 125 -10.35 11.82 -1.06
C ALA A 125 -9.93 11.96 0.40
N ALA A 126 -9.55 10.84 1.04
CA ALA A 126 -9.14 10.83 2.43
C ALA A 126 -7.92 11.71 2.71
N ARG A 127 -6.92 11.71 1.83
CA ARG A 127 -5.73 12.55 1.95
C ARG A 127 -6.05 14.04 1.97
N ASN A 128 -6.99 14.46 1.11
CA ASN A 128 -7.44 15.85 1.05
C ASN A 128 -8.16 16.23 2.35
N GLU A 129 -8.98 15.34 2.90
CA GLU A 129 -9.71 15.56 4.15
C GLU A 129 -8.79 15.60 5.39
N CYS A 130 -7.79 14.71 5.47
CA CYS A 130 -6.92 14.60 6.64
C CYS A 130 -5.57 15.34 6.50
N GLY A 131 -5.38 16.11 5.43
CA GLY A 131 -4.16 16.90 5.20
C GLY A 131 -2.88 16.07 5.16
N ASP A 132 -2.92 14.91 4.51
CA ASP A 132 -1.81 13.96 4.41
C ASP A 132 -1.26 13.40 5.74
N ASP A 133 -2.03 13.48 6.84
CA ASP A 133 -1.61 12.86 8.10
C ASP A 133 -1.70 11.32 8.06
N LEU A 134 -0.56 10.65 8.23
CA LEU A 134 -0.46 9.19 8.20
C LEU A 134 -1.32 8.50 9.27
N LEU A 135 -1.40 9.09 10.47
CA LEU A 135 -2.15 8.49 11.58
C LEU A 135 -3.66 8.63 11.33
N GLY A 136 -4.11 9.79 10.86
CA GLY A 136 -5.49 9.99 10.39
C GLY A 136 -5.86 9.04 9.25
N LEU A 137 -4.97 8.87 8.25
CA LEU A 137 -5.17 7.89 7.17
C LEU A 137 -5.27 6.46 7.73
N LYS A 138 -4.41 6.09 8.68
CA LYS A 138 -4.45 4.75 9.30
C LYS A 138 -5.77 4.49 10.03
N GLN A 139 -6.34 5.49 10.70
CA GLN A 139 -7.64 5.33 11.35
C GLN A 139 -8.75 5.01 10.33
N ARG A 140 -8.73 5.66 9.16
CA ARG A 140 -9.70 5.43 8.08
C ARG A 140 -9.47 4.13 7.33
N PHE A 141 -8.22 3.79 7.06
CA PHE A 141 -7.80 2.55 6.38
C PHE A 141 -7.23 1.56 7.39
N CYS A 142 -8.01 1.22 8.43
CA CYS A 142 -7.50 0.46 9.57
C CYS A 142 -7.07 -0.98 9.22
N THR A 143 -7.52 -1.54 8.10
CA THR A 143 -7.08 -2.84 7.57
C THR A 143 -5.75 -2.78 6.82
N ALA A 144 -5.26 -1.58 6.47
CA ALA A 144 -3.97 -1.35 5.83
C ALA A 144 -2.88 -0.97 6.84
N SER A 145 -1.64 -1.43 6.63
CA SER A 145 -0.52 -1.03 7.48
C SER A 145 -0.08 0.42 7.22
N HIS A 146 0.57 1.05 8.21
CA HIS A 146 1.20 2.37 8.03
C HIS A 146 2.19 2.39 6.87
N GLU A 147 3.00 1.32 6.71
CA GLU A 147 3.96 1.22 5.61
C GLU A 147 3.23 1.20 4.25
N LEU A 148 2.15 0.43 4.15
CA LEU A 148 1.34 0.33 2.94
C LEU A 148 0.73 1.70 2.57
N ILE A 149 0.11 2.38 3.53
CA ILE A 149 -0.44 3.73 3.34
C ILE A 149 0.65 4.69 2.83
N ALA A 150 1.84 4.63 3.44
CA ALA A 150 2.96 5.48 3.06
C ALA A 150 3.43 5.22 1.63
N TRP A 151 3.51 3.95 1.21
CA TRP A 151 3.89 3.62 -0.17
C TRP A 151 2.91 4.14 -1.20
N ARG A 152 1.61 4.22 -0.88
CA ARG A 152 0.59 4.75 -1.78
C ARG A 152 0.76 6.23 -2.09
N TRP A 153 1.51 6.98 -1.30
CA TRP A 153 1.89 8.33 -1.70
C TRP A 153 2.73 8.33 -2.98
N LEU A 154 3.53 7.30 -3.26
CA LEU A 154 4.37 7.26 -4.45
C LEU A 154 3.58 7.14 -5.76
N ASP A 155 2.29 6.79 -5.70
CA ASP A 155 1.41 6.78 -6.88
C ASP A 155 0.95 8.19 -7.29
N LEU A 156 1.24 9.21 -6.48
CA LEU A 156 0.82 10.58 -6.74
C LEU A 156 1.76 11.26 -7.72
N PRO A 157 1.28 12.25 -8.50
CA PRO A 157 2.12 12.97 -9.45
C PRO A 157 3.17 13.86 -8.79
N GLN A 158 2.97 14.26 -7.53
CA GLN A 158 3.92 15.11 -6.81
C GLN A 158 5.24 14.37 -6.55
N PRO A 159 6.41 14.91 -6.95
CA PRO A 159 7.70 14.31 -6.65
C PRO A 159 7.94 14.18 -5.15
N GLN A 160 8.17 12.95 -4.68
CA GLN A 160 8.37 12.69 -3.26
C GLN A 160 9.17 11.43 -3.00
N ILE A 161 9.64 11.33 -1.76
CA ILE A 161 10.43 10.22 -1.25
C ILE A 161 9.75 9.66 0.00
N VAL A 162 9.66 8.34 0.10
CA VAL A 162 9.20 7.64 1.29
C VAL A 162 10.33 6.77 1.82
N SER A 163 10.59 6.87 3.13
CA SER A 163 11.61 6.07 3.82
C SER A 163 11.00 5.40 5.03
N ILE A 164 11.41 4.16 5.27
CA ILE A 164 10.99 3.35 6.41
C ILE A 164 12.24 2.93 7.15
N PHE A 165 12.28 3.25 8.44
CA PHE A 165 13.34 2.88 9.36
C PHE A 165 12.87 1.78 10.29
N ASP A 166 13.72 0.79 10.49
CA ASP A 166 13.58 -0.22 11.55
C ASP A 166 14.60 0.10 12.63
N GLY A 167 14.14 0.75 13.70
CA GLY A 167 15.02 1.39 14.67
C GLY A 167 15.88 2.48 14.00
N ALA A 168 17.20 2.45 14.22
CA ALA A 168 18.13 3.42 13.63
C ALA A 168 18.46 3.13 12.15
N SER A 169 18.11 1.95 11.64
CA SER A 169 18.53 1.48 10.31
C SER A 169 17.49 1.81 9.25
N LEU A 170 17.94 2.38 8.13
CA LEU A 170 17.09 2.56 6.96
C LEU A 170 16.77 1.19 6.34
N ALA A 171 15.52 0.73 6.51
CA ALA A 171 15.09 -0.57 6.00
C ALA A 171 14.71 -0.49 4.51
N ARG A 172 13.94 0.54 4.12
CA ARG A 172 13.48 0.74 2.74
C ARG A 172 13.38 2.22 2.39
N ARG A 173 13.68 2.57 1.14
CA ARG A 173 13.53 3.93 0.60
C ARG A 173 13.13 3.85 -0.86
N ARG A 174 12.16 4.66 -1.28
CA ARG A 174 11.69 4.74 -2.66
C ARG A 174 11.26 6.17 -2.99
N CYS A 175 11.27 6.50 -4.27
CA CYS A 175 10.75 7.75 -4.81
C CYS A 175 9.98 7.49 -6.10
N ASN A 176 9.16 8.45 -6.53
CA ASN A 176 8.33 8.36 -7.73
C ASN A 176 8.84 9.18 -8.93
N PHE A 177 10.01 9.82 -8.82
CA PHE A 177 10.57 10.69 -9.86
C PHE A 177 11.93 10.20 -10.40
N ALA A 178 12.50 9.13 -9.85
CA ALA A 178 13.78 8.57 -10.26
C ALA A 178 13.83 7.07 -9.98
N LEU A 179 14.70 6.36 -10.71
CA LEU A 179 14.90 4.90 -10.51
C LEU A 179 15.43 4.58 -9.10
N ARG A 180 16.26 5.47 -8.54
CA ARG A 180 16.80 5.34 -7.19
C ARG A 180 16.61 6.65 -6.43
N PRO A 181 16.15 6.58 -5.17
CA PRO A 181 16.03 7.77 -4.35
C PRO A 181 17.41 8.32 -4.01
N PRO A 182 17.56 9.65 -3.88
CA PRO A 182 18.81 10.24 -3.39
C PRO A 182 19.09 9.76 -1.95
N PRO A 183 20.34 9.83 -1.49
CA PRO A 183 20.68 9.55 -0.09
C PRO A 183 19.83 10.37 0.90
N LEU A 184 19.80 9.93 2.16
CA LEU A 184 19.14 10.68 3.22
C LEU A 184 19.81 12.05 3.37
N SER A 185 19.01 13.10 3.34
CA SER A 185 19.47 14.45 3.64
C SER A 185 19.63 14.67 5.15
N ALA A 186 20.46 15.63 5.55
CA ALA A 186 20.55 16.05 6.96
C ALA A 186 19.20 16.51 7.52
N LYS A 187 18.31 17.05 6.68
CA LYS A 187 16.95 17.45 7.08
C LYS A 187 16.10 16.24 7.43
N GLU A 188 16.16 15.17 6.63
CA GLU A 188 15.44 13.92 6.89
C GLU A 188 15.94 13.23 8.16
N ILE A 189 17.27 13.14 8.34
CA ILE A 189 17.89 12.54 9.53
C ILE A 189 17.42 13.27 10.78
N ALA A 190 17.54 14.61 10.82
CA ALA A 190 17.11 15.40 11.97
C ALA A 190 15.59 15.28 12.26
N CYS A 191 14.77 15.14 11.21
CA CYS A 191 13.33 14.96 11.35
C CYS A 191 13.00 13.58 11.98
N VAL A 192 13.65 12.52 11.51
CA VAL A 192 13.53 11.16 12.08
C VAL A 192 13.97 11.13 13.54
N GLU A 193 15.13 11.69 13.85
CA GLU A 193 15.64 11.74 15.22
C GLU A 193 14.69 12.49 16.15
N THR A 194 14.11 13.59 15.67
CA THR A 194 13.11 14.36 16.42
C THR A 194 11.85 13.54 16.67
N ALA A 195 11.30 12.89 15.63
CA ALA A 195 10.11 12.05 15.76
C ALA A 195 10.35 10.88 16.73
N ARG A 196 11.50 10.22 16.61
CA ARG A 196 11.90 9.09 17.46
C ARG A 196 12.05 9.52 18.92
N ARG A 197 12.77 10.62 19.19
CA ARG A 197 12.98 11.14 20.54
C ARG A 197 11.67 11.55 21.21
N LEU A 198 10.78 12.19 20.45
CA LEU A 198 9.51 12.68 20.97
C LEU A 198 8.38 11.64 20.92
N GLN A 199 8.61 10.48 20.30
CA GLN A 199 7.62 9.42 20.07
C GLN A 199 6.31 9.95 19.44
N ARG A 200 6.42 10.89 18.50
CA ARG A 200 5.27 11.50 17.82
C ARG A 200 5.69 12.03 16.45
N THR A 201 4.71 12.50 15.67
CA THR A 201 4.96 13.15 14.39
C THR A 201 5.87 14.38 14.56
N ALA A 202 6.91 14.46 13.72
CA ALA A 202 7.75 15.64 13.58
C ALA A 202 7.67 16.16 12.15
N ARG A 203 7.71 17.49 11.99
CA ARG A 203 7.68 18.15 10.69
C ARG A 203 8.87 19.11 10.59
N ARG A 204 9.51 19.13 9.43
CA ARG A 204 10.65 20.02 9.14
C ARG A 204 10.67 20.38 7.66
N ALA A 205 10.28 21.60 7.34
CA ALA A 205 10.06 22.05 5.96
C ALA A 205 9.14 21.06 5.21
N SER A 206 9.59 20.53 4.07
CA SER A 206 8.84 19.57 3.25
C SER A 206 8.94 18.11 3.71
N THR A 207 9.60 17.84 4.85
CA THR A 207 9.76 16.51 5.42
C THR A 207 8.87 16.32 6.64
N THR A 208 8.10 15.24 6.65
CA THR A 208 7.34 14.77 7.82
C THR A 208 7.81 13.38 8.20
N ALA A 209 8.04 13.15 9.49
CA ALA A 209 8.38 11.85 10.06
C ALA A 209 7.35 11.44 11.12
N TRP A 210 6.86 10.22 11.05
CA TRP A 210 5.95 9.63 12.03
C TRP A 210 6.66 8.51 12.78
N ALA A 211 6.67 8.60 14.12
CA ALA A 211 7.10 7.51 14.99
C ALA A 211 5.91 6.58 15.24
N ILE A 212 5.98 5.36 14.71
CA ILE A 212 4.96 4.32 14.89
C ILE A 212 5.51 3.28 15.85
N HIS A 213 5.23 3.45 17.14
CA HIS A 213 5.79 2.63 18.21
C HIS A 213 4.68 1.81 18.88
N GLU A 214 4.45 0.61 18.35
CA GLU A 214 3.59 -0.42 18.93
C GLU A 214 4.44 -1.36 19.83
N PRO A 215 3.85 -2.07 20.82
CA PRO A 215 4.60 -2.84 21.82
C PRO A 215 5.66 -3.81 21.27
N ALA A 216 5.43 -4.44 20.12
CA ALA A 216 6.35 -5.38 19.46
C ALA A 216 6.87 -4.87 18.11
N TRP A 217 6.56 -3.64 17.71
CA TRP A 217 6.86 -3.14 16.39
C TRP A 217 7.09 -1.63 16.40
N LYS A 218 8.32 -1.23 16.06
CA LYS A 218 8.71 0.19 16.02
C LYS A 218 9.21 0.53 14.63
N ARG A 219 8.63 1.55 14.02
CA ARG A 219 9.10 2.14 12.77
C ARG A 219 9.11 3.65 12.85
N GLU A 220 10.06 4.25 12.16
CA GLU A 220 9.90 5.63 11.71
C GLU A 220 9.60 5.64 10.22
N ILE A 221 8.51 6.28 9.84
CA ILE A 221 8.13 6.48 8.45
C ILE A 221 8.35 7.94 8.11
N VAL A 222 9.02 8.21 7.00
CA VAL A 222 9.36 9.56 6.56
C VAL A 222 8.80 9.78 5.18
N ARG A 223 8.13 10.91 4.99
CA ARG A 223 7.74 11.44 3.69
C ARG A 223 8.45 12.77 3.47
N THR A 224 9.10 12.90 2.32
CA THR A 224 9.72 14.15 1.88
C THR A 224 9.13 14.56 0.55
N ILE A 225 8.46 15.71 0.50
CA ILE A 225 8.03 16.34 -0.76
C ILE A 225 9.23 17.05 -1.35
N VAL A 226 9.51 16.79 -2.63
CA VAL A 226 10.59 17.42 -3.39
C VAL A 226 9.98 18.56 -4.19
N HIS A 227 10.43 19.78 -3.90
CA HIS A 227 10.07 20.95 -4.68
C HIS A 227 11.08 21.10 -5.82
N THR A 228 10.60 21.13 -7.06
CA THR A 228 11.41 21.52 -8.22
C THR A 228 11.69 23.03 -8.13
N ALA A 229 12.82 23.49 -8.69
CA ALA A 229 13.24 24.89 -8.63
C ALA A 229 12.15 25.89 -9.09
N GLU A 230 11.28 25.49 -10.01
CA GLU A 230 10.16 26.30 -10.51
C GLU A 230 9.08 26.63 -9.45
N GLN A 231 8.98 25.85 -8.37
CA GLN A 231 7.99 26.09 -7.31
C GLN A 231 8.49 27.02 -6.18
N GLN A 232 9.79 27.35 -6.16
CA GLN A 232 10.36 28.22 -5.13
C GLN A 232 10.10 29.71 -5.39
N ASP A 233 9.94 30.12 -6.65
CA ASP A 233 9.72 31.53 -7.01
C ASP A 233 8.32 32.06 -6.69
N HIS A 234 7.31 31.19 -6.58
CA HIS A 234 5.93 31.62 -6.30
C HIS A 234 5.61 31.74 -4.80
N SER A 235 6.45 31.19 -3.92
CA SER A 235 6.25 31.27 -2.46
C SER A 235 7.01 32.43 -1.82
N ALA A 236 7.88 33.12 -2.56
CA ALA A 236 8.65 34.28 -2.09
C ALA A 236 8.00 35.63 -2.45
N SER A 237 6.83 35.62 -3.11
CA SER A 237 6.12 36.83 -3.58
C SER A 237 4.72 37.00 -2.97
N ALA A 238 4.42 36.35 -1.85
CA ALA A 238 3.16 36.50 -1.10
C ALA A 238 3.41 36.94 0.34
#